data_AF-A0A849R3K8-F1
#
_entry.id   AF-A0A849R3K8-F1
#
_cell.length_a   1.000
_cell.length_b   1.000
_cell.length_c   1.000
_cell.angle_alpha   90.00
_cell.angle_beta   90.00
_cell.angle_gamma   90.00
#
_symmetry.space_group_name_H-M   'P 1'
#
loop_
_entity.id
_entity.type
_entity.pdbx_description
1 polymer ?
#
loop_
_entity_poly.entity_id
_entity_poly.type
_entity_poly.pdbx_seq_one_letter_code
_entity_poly.pdbx_strand_id
1 'polypeptide(L)' 'MENIIKTVKVFESKSNYHNGEDIGQGFVVIVNPLPTTGHQKWQVAQAIRYALENLVLEDE' A
#
# COMPACT_ATOMS: atom_id res chain seq x y z
N MET A 1 -4.10 20.10 -1.03
CA MET A 1 -3.71 19.17 -2.13
C MET A 1 -4.81 18.13 -2.22
N GLU A 2 -5.45 17.98 -3.36
CA GLU A 2 -6.62 17.09 -3.48
C GLU A 2 -6.18 15.63 -3.47
N ASN A 3 -6.82 14.80 -2.64
CA ASN A 3 -6.51 13.37 -2.60
C ASN A 3 -7.09 12.70 -3.85
N ILE A 4 -6.21 12.19 -4.71
CA ILE A 4 -6.61 11.55 -5.97
C ILE A 4 -7.23 10.17 -5.74
N ILE A 5 -6.97 9.53 -4.60
CA ILE A 5 -7.46 8.19 -4.27
C ILE A 5 -8.85 8.32 -3.66
N LYS A 6 -9.82 7.65 -4.27
CA LYS A 6 -11.22 7.64 -3.83
C LYS A 6 -11.53 6.45 -2.94
N THR A 7 -10.96 5.29 -3.25
CA THR A 7 -11.21 4.06 -2.51
C THR A 7 -9.93 3.25 -2.33
N VAL A 8 -9.82 2.61 -1.17
CA VAL A 8 -8.77 1.65 -0.84
C VAL A 8 -9.43 0.32 -0.51
N LYS A 9 -8.94 -0.77 -1.09
CA LYS A 9 -9.33 -2.14 -0.74
C LYS A 9 -8.11 -2.87 -0.20
N VAL A 10 -8.28 -3.57 0.91
CA VAL A 10 -7.21 -4.33 1.58
C VAL A 10 -7.61 -5.78 1.59
N PHE A 11 -6.68 -6.66 1.24
CA PHE A 11 -6.87 -8.11 1.23
C PHE A 11 -5.76 -8.76 2.03
N GLU A 12 -6.11 -9.72 2.86
CA GLU A 12 -5.13 -10.65 3.41
C GLU A 12 -4.70 -11.61 2.30
N SER A 13 -3.39 -11.80 2.18
CA SER A 13 -2.79 -12.68 1.19
C SER A 13 -1.86 -13.65 1.88
N LYS A 14 -2.08 -14.95 1.65
CA LYS A 14 -1.28 -16.03 2.24
C LYS A 14 0.10 -16.18 1.59
N SER A 15 0.24 -15.73 0.34
CA SER A 15 1.50 -15.74 -0.42
C SER A 15 1.54 -14.52 -1.32
N ASN A 16 2.62 -13.75 -1.24
CA ASN A 16 2.85 -12.58 -2.08
C ASN A 16 4.11 -12.80 -2.89
N TYR A 17 4.10 -12.44 -4.17
CA TYR A 17 5.24 -12.68 -5.05
C TYR A 17 5.86 -11.37 -5.53
N HIS A 18 7.18 -11.26 -5.45
CA HIS A 18 7.95 -10.16 -6.02
C HIS A 18 9.02 -10.73 -6.96
N ASN A 19 8.97 -10.34 -8.25
CA ASN A 19 9.86 -10.85 -9.29
C ASN A 19 9.94 -12.39 -9.38
N GLY A 20 8.84 -13.07 -9.06
CA GLY A 20 8.74 -14.54 -9.09
C GLY A 20 9.13 -15.23 -7.79
N GLU A 21 9.61 -14.50 -6.78
CA GLU A 21 9.96 -15.04 -5.46
C GLU A 21 8.83 -14.80 -4.46
N ASP A 22 8.49 -15.80 -3.63
CA ASP A 22 7.53 -15.65 -2.54
C ASP A 22 8.15 -14.86 -1.39
N ILE A 23 7.55 -13.72 -1.06
CA ILE A 23 7.96 -12.84 0.04
C ILE A 23 7.14 -13.05 1.32
N GLY A 24 6.32 -14.10 1.35
CA GLY A 24 5.52 -14.52 2.50
C GLY A 24 4.12 -13.91 2.56
N GLN A 25 3.44 -14.22 3.66
CA GLN A 25 2.10 -13.71 3.94
C GLN A 25 2.11 -12.20 4.23
N GLY A 26 0.99 -11.53 3.96
CA GLY A 26 0.87 -10.10 4.23
C GLY A 26 -0.43 -9.52 3.68
N PHE A 27 -0.50 -8.19 3.60
CA PHE A 27 -1.66 -7.49 3.06
C PHE A 27 -1.38 -6.91 1.68
N VAL A 28 -2.33 -7.07 0.77
CA VAL A 28 -2.35 -6.40 -0.54
C VAL A 28 -3.28 -5.20 -0.47
N VAL A 29 -2.77 -4.03 -0.86
CA VAL A 29 -3.54 -2.79 -0.92
C VAL A 29 -3.78 -2.40 -2.39
N ILE A 30 -5.05 -2.29 -2.77
CA ILE A 30 -5.48 -1.81 -4.09
C ILE A 30 -6.11 -0.43 -3.93
N VAL A 31 -5.54 0.56 -4.62
CA VAL A 31 -6.04 1.95 -4.63
C VAL A 31 -6.75 2.27 -5.95
N ASN A 32 -7.84 3.03 -5.90
CA ASN A 32 -8.60 3.44 -7.08
C ASN A 32 -9.01 4.93 -7.02
N PRO A 33 -8.81 5.72 -8.10
CA PRO A 33 -8.14 5.36 -9.36
C PRO A 33 -6.68 4.95 -9.15
N LEU A 34 -6.20 4.05 -10.02
CA LEU A 34 -4.81 3.65 -10.00
C LEU A 34 -3.92 4.84 -10.39
N PRO A 35 -2.89 5.19 -9.61
CA PRO A 35 -1.93 6.22 -9.97
C PRO A 35 -1.24 5.90 -11.30
N THR A 36 -1.37 6.80 -12.28
CA THR A 36 -0.82 6.59 -13.63
C THR A 36 0.49 7.33 -13.85
N THR A 37 0.73 8.44 -13.16
CA THR A 37 1.97 9.23 -13.30
C THR A 37 2.98 8.93 -12.19
N GLY A 38 4.27 9.20 -12.46
CA GLY A 38 5.34 9.04 -11.46
C GLY A 38 5.11 9.88 -10.20
N HIS A 39 4.61 11.11 -10.35
CA HIS A 39 4.28 11.97 -9.21
C HIS A 39 3.15 11.39 -8.35
N GLN A 40 2.08 10.90 -8.96
CA GLN A 40 0.97 10.29 -8.24
C GLN A 40 1.40 9.02 -7.49
N LYS A 41 2.22 8.17 -8.13
CA LYS A 41 2.78 6.97 -7.49
C LYS A 41 3.64 7.34 -6.28
N TRP A 42 4.49 8.35 -6.41
CA TRP A 42 5.31 8.86 -5.31
C TRP A 42 4.45 9.41 -4.16
N GLN A 43 3.41 10.19 -4.45
CA GLN A 43 2.50 10.72 -3.43
C GLN A 43 1.81 9.61 -2.63
N VAL A 44 1.28 8.58 -3.32
CA VAL A 44 0.64 7.44 -2.65
C VAL A 44 1.65 6.67 -1.79
N ALA A 45 2.86 6.43 -2.30
CA ALA A 45 3.90 5.76 -1.54
C ALA A 45 4.29 6.54 -0.27
N GLN A 46 4.42 7.88 -0.35
CA GLN A 46 4.69 8.71 0.83
C GLN A 46 3.53 8.70 1.82
N ALA A 47 2.28 8.75 1.36
CA ALA A 47 1.11 8.69 2.23
C ALA A 47 1.05 7.35 2.99
N ILE A 48 1.31 6.23 2.31
CA ILE A 48 1.39 4.90 2.94
C ILE A 48 2.54 4.87 3.95
N ARG A 49 3.73 5.33 3.57
CA ARG A 49 4.90 5.36 4.48
C ARG A 49 4.59 6.15 5.74
N TYR A 50 4.04 7.35 5.61
CA TYR A 50 3.66 8.20 6.74
C TYR A 50 2.60 7.53 7.63
N ALA A 51 1.60 6.88 7.04
CA ALA A 51 0.57 6.16 7.81
C ALA A 51 1.17 4.99 8.62
N LEU A 52 2.15 4.28 8.05
CA LEU A 52 2.82 3.16 8.72
C LEU A 52 3.86 3.60 9.75
N GLU A 53 4.60 4.68 9.50
CA GLU A 53 5.59 5.25 10.44
C GLU A 53 4.94 5.69 11.76
N ASN A 54 3.66 6.06 11.72
CA ASN A 54 2.90 6.46 12.91
C ASN A 54 2.06 5.32 13.49
N LEU A 55 2.15 4.11 12.93
CA LEU A 55 1.45 2.95 13.45
C LEU A 55 2.26 2.35 14.59
N VAL A 56 1.79 2.54 15.83
CA VAL A 56 2.31 1.79 16.98
C VAL A 56 1.82 0.36 16.81
N LEU A 57 2.73 -0.55 16.48
CA LEU A 57 2.47 -1.98 16.54
C LEU A 57 2.59 -2.36 18.01
N GLU A 58 1.46 -2.67 18.64
CA GLU A 58 1.48 -3.36 19.93
C GLU A 58 2.02 -4.77 19.65
N ASP A 59 3.20 -5.07 20.20
CA ASP A 59 3.67 -6.45 20.28
C ASP A 59 2.68 -7.21 21.19
N GLU A 60 2.09 -8.29 20.67
CA GLU A 60 1.30 -9.25 21.47
C GLU A 60 2.16 -9.93 22.55
#